data_AF-A0A350F128-F1
#
_entry.id   AF-A0A350F128-F1
#
_cell.length_a   1.000
_cell.length_b   1.000
_cell.length_c   1.000
_cell.angle_alpha   90.00
_cell.angle_beta   90.00
_cell.angle_gamma   90.00
#
_symmetry.space_group_name_H-M   'P 1'
#
loop_
_entity.id
_entity.type
_entity.pdbx_description
1 polymer ?
#
loop_
_entity_poly.entity_id
_entity_poly.type
_entity_poly.pdbx_seq_one_letter_code
_entity_poly.pdbx_strand_id
1 'polypeptide(L)'
;MELPVLAGRGFNQQDQPGNTKVALLDASTARRLWPGESPVGKQVKMGSFEGWRTLEVVGIVADTRFLSILDEPRPTVYLPFAQGYQPWTTLHVRTAGDAAGVLV
;
A
#
# COMPACT_ATOMS: atom_id res chain seq x y z
N MET A 1 10.25 8.42 4.77
CA MET A 1 10.08 7.07 5.31
C MET A 1 10.43 6.08 4.22
N GLU A 2 11.21 5.04 4.51
CA GLU A 2 11.35 3.91 3.60
C GLU A 2 10.39 2.83 4.07
N LEU A 3 9.60 2.28 3.15
CA LEU A 3 8.72 1.14 3.35
C LEU A 3 9.39 -0.06 2.66
N PRO A 4 10.28 -0.79 3.36
CA PRO A 4 10.98 -1.90 2.74
C PRO A 4 9.99 -3.00 2.37
N VAL A 5 10.14 -3.52 1.15
CA VAL A 5 9.40 -4.68 0.66
C VAL A 5 10.03 -5.94 1.27
N LEU A 6 9.24 -6.69 2.02
CA LEU A 6 9.66 -7.93 2.70
C LEU A 6 9.43 -9.17 1.82
N ALA A 7 8.44 -9.12 0.94
CA ALA A 7 8.13 -10.18 -0.01
C ALA A 7 7.43 -9.64 -1.26
N GLY A 8 7.61 -10.31 -2.41
CA GLY A 8 7.02 -9.88 -3.68
C GLY A 8 7.72 -8.65 -4.26
N ARG A 9 6.95 -7.68 -4.75
CA ARG A 9 7.45 -6.45 -5.37
C ARG A 9 6.73 -5.21 -4.84
N GLY A 10 7.38 -4.06 -4.96
CA GLY A 10 6.71 -2.76 -4.82
C GLY A 10 5.86 -2.42 -6.05
N PHE A 11 5.15 -1.29 -5.97
CA PHE A 11 4.47 -0.74 -7.13
C PHE A 11 5.46 -0.33 -8.22
N ASN A 12 5.09 -0.53 -9.48
CA ASN A 12 5.91 -0.19 -10.63
C ASN A 12 5.05 0.34 -11.80
N GLN A 13 5.69 0.60 -12.95
CA GLN A 13 5.03 1.18 -14.13
C GLN A 13 3.92 0.31 -14.74
N GLN A 14 3.79 -0.96 -14.34
CA GLN A 14 2.72 -1.86 -14.81
C GLN A 14 1.42 -1.67 -14.01
N ASP A 15 1.47 -1.02 -12.84
CA ASP A 15 0.32 -0.84 -11.96
C ASP A 15 -0.48 0.42 -12.33
N GLN A 16 -0.92 0.47 -13.59
CA GLN A 16 -1.62 1.62 -14.21
C GLN A 16 -3.14 1.40 -14.28
N PRO A 17 -3.93 2.47 -14.51
CA PRO A 17 -5.33 2.32 -14.91
C PRO A 17 -5.51 1.33 -16.06
N GLY A 18 -6.59 0.54 -16.01
CA GLY A 18 -6.90 -0.47 -17.04
C GLY A 18 -6.28 -1.85 -16.79
N ASN A 19 -5.24 -1.94 -15.96
CA ASN A 19 -4.63 -3.22 -15.58
C ASN A 19 -5.29 -3.82 -14.33
N THR A 20 -4.88 -5.05 -13.98
CA THR A 20 -5.26 -5.71 -12.71
C THR A 20 -5.04 -4.76 -11.54
N LYS A 21 -6.05 -4.66 -10.68
CA LYS A 21 -5.97 -3.84 -9.48
C LYS A 21 -5.12 -4.57 -8.45
N VAL A 22 -4.10 -3.89 -7.94
CA VAL A 22 -3.11 -4.49 -7.05
C VAL A 22 -3.04 -3.76 -5.72
N ALA A 23 -2.51 -4.44 -4.70
CA ALA A 23 -2.28 -3.90 -3.38
C ALA A 23 -0.94 -4.39 -2.80
N LEU A 24 -0.38 -3.58 -1.90
CA LEU A 24 0.60 -4.05 -0.91
C LEU A 24 -0.08 -4.12 0.46
N LEU A 25 0.31 -5.08 1.27
CA LEU A 25 -0.14 -5.19 2.65
C LEU A 25 1.03 -5.02 3.59
N ASP A 26 0.78 -4.49 4.78
CA ASP A 26 1.77 -4.62 5.85
C ASP A 26 1.85 -6.08 6.35
N ALA A 27 2.95 -6.39 7.04
CA ALA A 27 3.25 -7.75 7.49
C ALA A 27 2.23 -8.27 8.50
N SER A 28 1.72 -7.40 9.38
CA SER A 28 0.71 -7.76 10.38
C SER A 28 -0.65 -8.11 9.75
N THR A 29 -1.10 -7.34 8.75
CA THR A 29 -2.31 -7.63 7.97
C THR A 29 -2.17 -8.95 7.23
N ALA A 30 -1.04 -9.17 6.56
CA ALA A 30 -0.77 -10.39 5.83
C ALA A 30 -0.83 -11.63 6.72
N ARG A 31 -0.17 -11.59 7.90
CA ARG A 31 -0.21 -12.69 8.88
C ARG A 31 -1.62 -12.96 9.41
N ARG A 32 -2.45 -11.93 9.56
CA ARG A 32 -3.82 -12.07 10.04
C ARG A 32 -4.74 -12.69 8.99
N LEU A 33 -4.59 -12.29 7.73
CA LEU A 33 -5.44 -12.79 6.64
C LEU A 33 -5.02 -14.18 6.15
N TRP A 34 -3.73 -14.49 6.18
CA TRP A 34 -3.17 -15.76 5.72
C TRP A 34 -2.13 -16.32 6.71
N PRO A 35 -2.56 -16.83 7.87
CA PRO A 35 -1.65 -17.38 8.87
C PRO A 35 -0.85 -18.56 8.30
N GLY A 36 0.49 -18.44 8.27
CA GLY A 36 1.38 -19.50 7.80
C GLY A 36 1.43 -19.70 6.28
N GLU A 37 0.75 -18.86 5.50
CA GLU A 37 0.71 -18.96 4.04
C GLU A 37 1.32 -17.73 3.36
N SER A 38 1.83 -17.91 2.14
CA SER A 38 2.28 -16.77 1.33
C SER A 38 1.08 -15.95 0.86
N PRO A 39 1.03 -14.64 1.16
CA PRO A 39 -0.07 -13.76 0.73
C PRO A 39 0.09 -13.26 -0.71
N VAL A 40 1.32 -13.29 -1.27
CA VAL A 40 1.60 -12.76 -2.61
C VAL A 40 0.90 -13.62 -3.67
N GLY A 41 0.21 -12.97 -4.61
CA GLY A 41 -0.62 -13.59 -5.64
C GLY A 41 -2.05 -13.91 -5.19
N LYS A 42 -2.37 -13.77 -3.88
CA LYS A 42 -3.74 -13.92 -3.38
C LYS A 42 -4.54 -12.63 -3.57
N GLN A 43 -5.85 -12.75 -3.41
CA GLN A 43 -6.77 -11.62 -3.57
C GLN A 43 -7.38 -11.19 -2.24
N VAL A 44 -7.52 -9.89 -2.05
CA VAL A 44 -8.29 -9.28 -0.96
C VAL A 44 -9.47 -8.50 -1.53
N LYS A 45 -10.62 -8.55 -0.82
CA LYS A 45 -11.76 -7.68 -1.11
C LYS A 45 -11.75 -6.49 -0.15
N MET A 46 -11.82 -5.29 -0.70
CA MET A 46 -11.78 -4.05 0.06
C MET A 46 -12.99 -3.18 -0.31
N GLY A 47 -13.67 -2.66 0.70
CA GLY A 47 -14.77 -1.72 0.51
C GLY A 47 -14.25 -0.35 0.10
N SER A 48 -14.97 0.32 -0.80
CA SER A 48 -14.70 1.69 -1.23
C SER A 48 -16.01 2.45 -1.41
N PHE A 49 -15.93 3.77 -1.65
CA PHE A 49 -17.12 4.59 -1.95
C PHE A 49 -17.89 4.11 -3.20
N GLU A 50 -17.22 3.40 -4.11
CA GLU A 50 -17.82 2.83 -5.33
C GLU A 50 -18.26 1.37 -5.16
N GLY A 51 -18.18 0.82 -3.94
CA GLY A 51 -18.48 -0.58 -3.63
C GLY A 51 -17.23 -1.44 -3.41
N TRP A 52 -17.41 -2.75 -3.48
CA TRP A 52 -16.34 -3.73 -3.23
C TRP A 52 -15.38 -3.82 -4.42
N ARG A 53 -14.08 -3.80 -4.12
CA ARG A 53 -13.01 -4.00 -5.10
C ARG A 53 -12.19 -5.23 -4.73
N THR A 54 -11.87 -6.05 -5.71
CA THR A 54 -10.93 -7.17 -5.56
C THR A 54 -9.54 -6.70 -5.98
N LEU A 55 -8.55 -6.95 -5.15
CA LEU A 55 -7.17 -6.51 -5.34
C LEU A 55 -6.23 -7.72 -5.22
N GLU A 56 -5.30 -7.87 -6.16
CA GLU A 56 -4.22 -8.83 -6.05
C GLU A 56 -3.11 -8.30 -5.14
N VAL A 57 -2.66 -9.11 -4.18
CA VAL A 57 -1.54 -8.75 -3.31
C VAL A 57 -0.23 -9.03 -4.05
N VAL A 58 0.48 -7.99 -4.44
CA VAL A 58 1.75 -8.12 -5.21
C VAL A 58 2.99 -8.02 -4.34
N GLY A 59 2.85 -7.62 -3.08
CA GLY A 59 3.96 -7.55 -2.15
C GLY A 59 3.55 -7.23 -0.72
N ILE A 60 4.45 -7.54 0.20
CA ILE A 60 4.33 -7.27 1.63
C ILE A 60 5.39 -6.25 2.02
N VAL A 61 5.00 -5.24 2.79
CA VAL A 61 5.90 -4.21 3.33
C VAL A 61 6.01 -4.30 4.84
N ALA A 62 7.04 -3.69 5.42
CA ALA A 62 7.16 -3.57 6.86
C ALA A 62 5.97 -2.81 7.48
N ASP A 63 5.60 -3.20 8.69
CA ASP A 63 4.57 -2.52 9.48
C ASP A 63 4.98 -1.06 9.74
N THR A 64 4.08 -0.11 9.47
CA THR A 64 4.28 1.32 9.77
C THR A 64 3.25 1.83 10.76
N ARG A 65 3.71 2.65 11.70
CA ARG A 65 2.82 3.34 12.66
C ARG A 65 2.40 4.67 12.07
N PHE A 66 1.20 4.74 11.49
CA PHE A 66 0.75 5.90 10.71
C PHE A 66 -0.02 6.96 11.52
N LEU A 67 -0.65 6.58 12.64
CA LEU A 67 -1.56 7.47 13.39
C LEU A 67 -1.17 7.67 14.86
N SER A 68 -0.58 6.65 15.50
CA SER A 68 -0.13 6.71 16.90
C SER A 68 0.90 5.61 17.16
N ILE A 69 1.88 5.87 18.02
CA ILE A 69 2.83 4.86 18.50
C ILE A 69 2.15 3.89 19.48
N LEU A 70 1.07 4.31 20.13
CA LEU A 70 0.38 3.58 21.19
C LEU A 70 -0.76 2.68 20.69
N ASP A 71 -1.21 2.87 19.45
CA ASP A 71 -2.29 2.06 18.88
C ASP A 71 -1.75 0.76 18.27
N GLU A 72 -2.53 -0.31 18.41
CA GLU A 72 -2.26 -1.58 17.73
C GLU A 72 -2.26 -1.35 16.20
N PRO A 73 -1.32 -1.97 15.45
CA PRO A 73 -1.25 -1.79 14.00
C PRO A 73 -2.60 -2.10 13.36
N ARG A 74 -3.25 -1.07 12.82
CA ARG A 74 -4.50 -1.26 12.07
C ARG A 74 -4.16 -1.97 10.76
N PRO A 75 -5.02 -2.89 10.29
CA PRO A 75 -4.80 -3.51 9.00
C PRO A 75 -4.65 -2.46 7.91
N THR A 76 -3.46 -2.38 7.29
CA THR A 76 -3.14 -1.36 6.29
C THR A 76 -3.01 -1.99 4.91
N VAL A 77 -3.78 -1.43 3.98
CA VAL A 77 -3.73 -1.74 2.55
C VAL A 77 -3.16 -0.52 1.83
N TYR A 78 -2.07 -0.70 1.10
CA TYR A 78 -1.53 0.32 0.22
C TYR A 78 -2.02 0.08 -1.20
N LEU A 79 -2.34 1.17 -1.89
CA LEU A 79 -2.83 1.15 -3.26
C LEU A 79 -1.93 2.01 -4.14
N PRO A 80 -1.73 1.64 -5.42
CA PRO A 80 -1.02 2.50 -6.35
C PRO A 80 -1.86 3.74 -6.63
N PHE A 81 -1.28 4.92 -6.40
CA PHE A 81 -1.94 6.22 -6.61
C PHE A 81 -2.50 6.34 -8.04
N ALA A 82 -1.77 5.84 -9.04
CA ALA A 82 -2.19 5.86 -10.43
C ALA A 82 -3.54 5.15 -10.68
N GLN A 83 -3.93 4.16 -9.87
CA GLN A 83 -5.15 3.38 -10.10
C GLN A 83 -6.38 3.88 -9.34
N GLY A 84 -6.26 4.91 -8.51
CA GLY A 84 -7.34 5.36 -7.63
C GLY A 84 -7.33 6.88 -7.41
N TYR A 85 -8.42 7.53 -7.81
CA TYR A 85 -8.65 8.94 -7.49
C TYR A 85 -8.85 9.11 -5.98
N GLN A 86 -8.07 10.01 -5.37
CA GLN A 86 -8.28 10.48 -4.00
C GLN A 86 -8.33 12.02 -4.00
N PRO A 87 -9.47 12.63 -3.67
CA PRO A 87 -9.63 14.09 -3.72
C PRO A 87 -8.83 14.82 -2.64
N TRP A 88 -8.41 14.13 -1.58
CA TRP A 88 -7.58 14.66 -0.49
C TRP A 88 -6.39 13.73 -0.26
N THR A 89 -5.25 14.07 -0.86
CA THR A 89 -4.00 13.30 -0.74
C THR A 89 -2.91 14.17 -0.14
N THR A 90 -2.24 13.66 0.89
CA THR A 90 -0.98 14.23 1.38
C THR A 90 0.17 13.46 0.76
N LEU A 91 1.08 14.16 0.10
CA LEU A 91 2.28 13.56 -0.49
C LEU A 91 3.46 13.67 0.49
N HIS A 92 4.01 12.54 0.91
CA HIS A 92 5.26 12.49 1.67
C HIS A 92 6.44 12.25 0.73
N VAL A 93 7.29 13.26 0.54
CA VAL A 93 8.50 13.16 -0.29
C VAL A 93 9.76 13.19 0.59
N ARG A 94 10.70 12.29 0.31
CA ARG A 94 12.06 12.36 0.84
C ARG A 94 12.97 12.88 -0.27
N THR A 95 13.64 13.99 -0.02
CA THR A 95 14.68 14.55 -0.91
C THR A 95 16.03 14.58 -0.18
N ALA A 96 17.12 14.50 -0.93
CA ALA A 96 18.47 14.69 -0.43
C ALA A 96 18.91 16.17 -0.44
N GLY A 97 18.14 17.06 -1.09
CA GLY A 97 18.40 18.49 -1.22
C GLY A 97 17.35 19.38 -0.54
N ASP A 98 17.33 20.67 -0.88
CA ASP A 98 16.34 21.61 -0.34
C ASP A 98 14.91 21.19 -0.72
N ALA A 99 14.07 21.01 0.30
CA ALA A 99 12.68 20.62 0.15
C ALA A 99 11.85 21.67 -0.62
N ALA A 100 12.25 22.95 -0.59
CA ALA A 100 11.55 24.02 -1.29
C ALA A 100 11.58 23.84 -2.83
N GLY A 101 12.59 23.15 -3.38
CA GLY A 101 12.71 22.91 -4.81
C GLY A 101 11.92 21.71 -5.35
N VAL A 102 11.19 20.99 -4.49
CA VAL A 102 10.55 19.70 -4.84
C VAL A 102 9.07 19.86 -5.23
N LEU A 103 8.44 20.98 -4.86
CA LEU A 103 7.07 21.32 -5.21
C LEU A 103 7.09 22.52 -6.16
N VAL A 104 7.12 22.23 -7.47
CA VAL A 104 6.96 23.25 -8.53
C VAL A 104 5.79 22.85 -9.40
#